data_AF-A0A261U464-F1
#
_entry.id   AF-A0A261U464-F1
#
_cell.length_a   1.000
_cell.length_b   1.000
_cell.length_c   1.000
_cell.angle_alpha   90.00
_cell.angle_beta   90.00
_cell.angle_gamma   90.00
#
_symmetry.space_group_name_H-M   'P 1'
#
loop_
_entity.id
_entity.type
_entity.pdbx_description
1 polymer ?
#
loop_
_entity_poly.entity_id
_entity_poly.type
_entity_poly.pdbx_seq_one_letter_code
_entity_poly.pdbx_strand_id
1 'polypeptide(L)'
;MPRGFKAVKQAVIAALQQNRYTWEERGNSIDTKNLLATGAVSSATVAAMLMRCKGSEHQTSPHHVISSVEVHVIKTQGWYIKFYFLDADPDTVFISVHQ
;
A
#
# COMPACT_ATOMS: atom_id res chain seq x y z
N MET A 1 4.98 -15.43 7.97
CA MET A 1 4.10 -16.32 7.18
C MET A 1 3.65 -15.56 5.94
N PRO A 2 3.75 -16.11 4.72
CA PRO A 2 3.20 -15.46 3.54
C PRO A 2 1.68 -15.31 3.72
N ARG A 3 1.21 -14.06 3.74
CA ARG A 3 -0.22 -13.76 3.84
C ARG A 3 -0.80 -13.91 2.44
N GLY A 4 -1.75 -14.83 2.25
CA GLY A 4 -2.49 -14.90 0.98
C GLY A 4 -3.16 -13.56 0.67
N PHE A 5 -3.36 -13.24 -0.62
CA PHE A 5 -3.87 -11.94 -1.07
C PHE A 5 -5.11 -11.45 -0.28
N LYS A 6 -6.04 -12.35 0.07
CA LYS A 6 -7.21 -12.00 0.87
C LYS A 6 -6.84 -11.37 2.22
N ALA A 7 -5.85 -11.93 2.91
CA ALA A 7 -5.36 -11.41 4.18
C ALA A 7 -4.60 -10.09 4.02
N VAL A 8 -3.78 -9.98 2.97
CA VAL A 8 -3.09 -8.72 2.61
C VAL A 8 -4.10 -7.60 2.36
N LYS A 9 -5.12 -7.87 1.54
CA LYS A 9 -6.21 -6.94 1.22
C LYS A 9 -6.97 -6.51 2.47
N GLN A 10 -7.33 -7.45 3.35
CA GLN A 10 -8.03 -7.12 4.60
C GLN A 10 -7.16 -6.23 5.51
N ALA A 11 -5.87 -6.55 5.65
CA ALA A 11 -4.96 -5.78 6.49
C ALA A 11 -4.78 -4.34 6.01
N VAL A 12 -4.48 -4.14 4.71
CA VAL A 12 -4.28 -2.78 4.17
C VAL A 12 -5.56 -1.93 4.22
N ILE A 13 -6.74 -2.54 4.04
CA ILE A 13 -8.02 -1.84 4.17
C ILE A 13 -8.26 -1.44 5.63
N ALA A 14 -7.99 -2.33 6.58
CA ALA A 14 -8.12 -2.04 8.00
C ALA A 14 -7.19 -0.90 8.42
N ALA A 15 -5.94 -0.91 7.97
CA ALA A 15 -4.98 0.16 8.24
C ALA A 15 -5.46 1.52 7.70
N LEU A 16 -6.00 1.56 6.47
CA LEU A 16 -6.58 2.78 5.89
C LEU A 16 -7.80 3.29 6.68
N GLN A 17 -8.67 2.39 7.13
CA GLN A 17 -9.87 2.75 7.90
C GLN A 17 -9.54 3.23 9.32
N GLN A 18 -8.50 2.67 9.94
CA GLN A 18 -8.07 3.00 11.30
C GLN A 18 -7.02 4.12 11.33
N ASN A 19 -6.62 4.66 10.16
CA ASN A 19 -5.50 5.61 10.02
C ASN A 19 -4.19 5.09 10.62
N ARG A 20 -3.93 3.78 10.52
CA ARG A 20 -2.72 3.10 11.00
C ARG A 20 -1.72 2.89 9.88
N TYR A 21 -1.44 3.94 9.12
CA TYR A 21 -0.49 3.89 8.02
C TYR A 21 0.43 5.10 8.02
N THR A 22 1.58 4.94 7.38
CA THR A 22 2.50 6.04 7.06
C THR A 22 2.96 5.91 5.61
N TRP A 23 3.85 6.79 5.17
CA TRP A 23 4.45 6.77 3.83
C TRP A 23 5.97 6.74 3.92
N GLU A 24 6.59 6.05 2.95
CA GLU A 24 8.04 6.04 2.83
C GLU A 24 8.52 7.37 2.23
N GLU A 25 9.22 8.19 3.02
CA GLU A 25 9.89 9.39 2.54
C GLU A 25 11.15 9.01 1.74
N ARG A 26 10.99 8.74 0.43
CA ARG A 26 12.15 8.55 -0.45
C ARG A 26 12.79 9.91 -0.71
N GLY A 27 13.94 10.17 -0.08
CA GLY A 27 14.68 11.43 -0.06
C GLY A 27 15.21 11.97 -1.40
N ASN A 28 14.41 11.95 -2.48
CA ASN A 28 14.66 12.73 -3.69
C ASN A 28 13.45 12.91 -4.62
N SER A 29 12.23 12.47 -4.28
CA SER A 29 11.06 12.61 -5.18
C SER A 29 9.70 12.54 -4.48
N ILE A 30 9.58 13.15 -3.31
CA ILE A 30 8.31 13.28 -2.60
C ILE A 30 7.63 14.53 -3.18
N ASP A 31 6.69 14.33 -4.10
CA ASP A 31 5.54 15.24 -4.23
C ASP A 31 4.48 14.68 -5.20
N THR A 32 4.86 13.86 -6.18
CA THR A 32 3.93 13.44 -7.26
C THR A 32 3.45 11.98 -7.21
N LYS A 33 4.12 11.09 -6.47
CA LYS A 33 3.85 9.63 -6.54
C LYS A 33 3.03 9.04 -5.40
N ASN A 34 2.62 9.86 -4.42
CA ASN A 34 1.80 9.38 -3.31
C ASN A 34 0.68 10.38 -3.02
N LEU A 35 -0.36 10.34 -3.86
CA LEU A 35 -1.55 11.18 -3.74
C LEU A 35 -2.23 11.01 -2.37
N LEU A 36 -2.01 9.88 -1.68
CA LEU A 36 -2.52 9.65 -0.32
C LEU A 36 -1.76 10.50 0.71
N ALA A 37 -0.44 10.66 0.54
CA ALA A 37 0.38 11.50 1.42
C ALA A 37 0.11 12.99 1.21
N THR A 38 -0.22 13.41 -0.02
CA THR A 38 -0.55 14.82 -0.32
C THR A 38 -2.02 15.18 -0.01
N GLY A 39 -2.85 14.20 0.37
CA GLY A 39 -4.28 14.38 0.57
C GLY A 39 -5.10 14.53 -0.72
N ALA A 40 -4.47 14.45 -1.89
CA ALA A 40 -5.16 14.47 -3.18
C ALA A 40 -6.10 13.27 -3.39
N VAL A 41 -5.83 12.15 -2.71
CA VAL A 41 -6.78 11.04 -2.55
C VAL A 41 -6.94 10.69 -1.07
N SER A 42 -8.17 10.46 -0.62
CA SER A 42 -8.44 10.08 0.78
C SER A 42 -8.19 8.59 1.02
N SER A 43 -7.89 8.24 2.28
CA SER A 43 -7.74 6.83 2.71
C SER A 43 -9.01 6.01 2.42
N ALA A 44 -10.19 6.59 2.58
CA ALA A 44 -11.47 5.97 2.25
C ALA A 44 -11.59 5.63 0.76
N THR A 45 -11.14 6.53 -0.13
CA THR A 45 -11.14 6.31 -1.57
C THR A 45 -10.18 5.18 -1.95
N VAL A 46 -8.97 5.17 -1.39
CA VAL A 46 -8.01 4.07 -1.60
C VAL A 46 -8.58 2.74 -1.08
N ALA A 47 -9.21 2.73 0.09
CA ALA A 47 -9.86 1.54 0.65
C ALA A 47 -10.98 1.02 -0.28
N ALA A 48 -11.79 1.92 -0.85
CA ALA A 48 -12.84 1.54 -1.80
C ALA A 48 -12.30 0.90 -3.10
N MET A 49 -11.16 1.38 -3.60
CA MET A 49 -10.47 0.75 -4.74
C MET A 49 -9.99 -0.65 -4.38
N LEU A 50 -9.34 -0.79 -3.22
CA LEU A 50 -8.85 -2.08 -2.71
C LEU A 50 -9.99 -3.06 -2.44
N MET A 51 -11.16 -2.61 -1.99
CA MET A 51 -12.34 -3.47 -1.84
C MET A 51 -12.77 -4.13 -3.15
N ARG A 52 -12.53 -3.49 -4.30
CA ARG A 52 -12.92 -3.98 -5.63
C ARG A 52 -11.82 -4.80 -6.33
N CYS A 53 -10.58 -4.78 -5.83
CA CYS A 53 -9.48 -5.47 -6.49
C CYS A 53 -9.52 -6.99 -6.31
N LYS A 54 -8.97 -7.70 -7.30
CA LYS A 54 -8.88 -9.16 -7.39
C LYS A 54 -7.43 -9.62 -7.21
N GLY A 55 -7.24 -10.89 -6.87
CA GLY A 55 -5.89 -11.43 -6.64
C GLY A 55 -4.99 -11.38 -7.88
N SER A 56 -5.56 -11.40 -9.08
CA SER A 56 -4.82 -11.25 -10.35
C SER A 56 -4.20 -9.86 -10.53
N GLU A 57 -4.66 -8.86 -9.76
CA GLU A 57 -4.15 -7.48 -9.79
C GLU A 57 -3.06 -7.26 -8.73
N HIS A 58 -2.77 -8.27 -7.91
CA HIS A 58 -1.78 -8.23 -6.84
C HIS A 58 -0.50 -8.94 -7.25
N GLN A 59 0.62 -8.29 -6.96
CA GLN A 59 1.96 -8.83 -7.16
C GLN A 59 2.78 -8.57 -5.89
N THR A 60 3.76 -9.45 -5.64
CA THR A 60 4.71 -9.26 -4.55
C THR A 60 6.14 -9.28 -5.05
N SER A 61 7.01 -8.57 -4.33
CA SER A 61 8.45 -8.55 -4.56
C SER A 61 9.18 -8.26 -3.25
N PRO A 62 10.40 -8.78 -3.02
CA PRO A 62 11.22 -8.38 -1.88
C PRO A 62 11.49 -6.87 -1.86
N HIS A 63 11.59 -6.28 -0.67
CA HIS A 63 12.03 -4.89 -0.52
C HIS A 63 13.50 -4.76 -0.94
N HIS A 64 13.83 -3.64 -1.59
CA HIS A 64 15.13 -3.45 -2.24
C HIS A 64 16.31 -3.35 -1.25
N VAL A 65 16.08 -2.83 -0.05
CA VAL A 65 17.09 -2.78 1.03
C VAL A 65 17.01 -3.99 1.96
N ILE A 66 15.78 -4.44 2.28
CA ILE A 66 15.51 -5.42 3.32
C ILE A 66 14.75 -6.58 2.67
N SER A 67 15.46 -7.52 2.05
CA SER A 67 14.86 -8.58 1.24
C SER A 67 13.86 -9.47 2.01
N SER A 68 13.91 -9.48 3.34
CA SER A 68 12.95 -10.18 4.20
C SER A 68 11.59 -9.48 4.30
N VAL A 69 11.47 -8.21 3.88
CA VAL A 69 10.21 -7.48 3.82
C VAL A 69 9.55 -7.73 2.47
N GLU A 70 8.33 -8.25 2.50
CA GLU A 70 7.52 -8.43 1.30
C GLU A 70 6.82 -7.11 0.93
N VAL A 71 7.07 -6.64 -0.28
CA VAL A 71 6.40 -5.48 -0.85
C VAL A 71 5.25 -5.95 -1.72
N HIS A 72 4.09 -5.34 -1.53
CA HIS A 72 2.88 -5.59 -2.27
C HIS A 72 2.65 -4.48 -3.29
N VAL A 73 2.27 -4.86 -4.50
CA VAL A 73 1.86 -3.95 -5.58
C VAL A 73 0.47 -4.38 -6.03
N ILE A 74 -0.46 -3.44 -6.05
CA ILE A 74 -1.81 -3.63 -6.59
C ILE A 74 -1.98 -2.67 -7.77
N LYS A 75 -2.28 -3.23 -8.93
CA LYS A 75 -2.57 -2.48 -10.17
C LYS A 75 -4.04 -2.69 -10.54
N THR A 76 -4.90 -1.71 -10.26
CA THR A 76 -6.34 -1.86 -10.48
C THR A 76 -6.95 -0.58 -11.03
N GLN A 77 -7.79 -0.68 -12.07
CA GLN A 77 -8.53 0.47 -12.63
C GLN A 77 -7.63 1.68 -12.96
N GLY A 78 -6.43 1.44 -13.48
CA GLY A 78 -5.45 2.50 -13.78
C GLY A 78 -4.67 3.01 -12.57
N TRP A 79 -4.92 2.52 -11.36
CA TRP A 79 -4.16 2.88 -10.16
C TRP A 79 -2.98 1.96 -9.92
N TYR A 80 -1.91 2.54 -9.40
CA TYR A 80 -0.72 1.89 -8.88
C TYR A 80 -0.60 2.14 -7.37
N ILE A 81 -0.76 1.07 -6.58
CA ILE A 81 -0.70 1.12 -5.11
C ILE A 81 0.42 0.19 -4.67
N LYS A 82 1.44 0.72 -4.00
CA LYS A 82 2.60 -0.04 -3.51
C LYS A 82 2.81 0.21 -2.02
N PHE A 83 2.95 -0.87 -1.25
CA PHE A 83 3.05 -0.82 0.20
C PHE A 83 3.73 -2.07 0.76
N TYR A 84 4.11 -2.03 2.04
CA TYR A 84 4.55 -3.19 2.80
C TYR A 84 4.03 -3.10 4.24
N PHE A 85 4.14 -4.19 4.98
CA PHE A 85 3.77 -4.23 6.39
C PHE A 85 4.99 -4.24 7.30
N LEU A 86 4.84 -3.68 8.50
CA LEU A 86 5.81 -3.74 9.59
C LEU A 86 5.18 -4.44 10.79
N ASP A 87 6.01 -5.13 11.59
CA ASP A 87 5.61 -5.66 12.89
C ASP A 87 5.67 -4.56 13.98
N ALA A 88 5.12 -3.37 13.68
CA ALA A 88 5.10 -2.18 14.54
C ALA A 88 3.82 -1.36 14.28
N ASP A 89 3.56 -0.31 15.05
CA ASP A 89 2.48 0.66 14.79
C ASP A 89 3.08 1.99 14.29
N PRO A 90 2.72 2.52 13.10
CA PRO A 90 1.77 1.97 12.13
C PRO A 90 2.27 0.68 11.46
N ASP A 91 1.33 -0.22 11.18
CA ASP A 91 1.63 -1.55 10.63
C ASP A 91 1.76 -1.57 9.11
N THR A 92 1.41 -0.46 8.45
CA THR A 92 1.34 -0.34 7.00
C THR A 92 2.11 0.89 6.52
N VAL A 93 3.01 0.70 5.56
CA VAL A 93 3.77 1.79 4.95
C VAL A 93 3.49 1.85 3.46
N PHE A 94 2.96 2.98 2.99
CA PHE A 94 2.75 3.25 1.57
C PHE A 94 4.02 3.79 0.93
N ILE A 95 4.50 3.06 -0.07
CA ILE A 95 5.61 3.46 -0.93
C ILE A 95 5.13 4.41 -2.01
N SER A 96 3.93 4.17 -2.57
CA SER A 96 3.36 4.93 -3.69
C SER A 96 1.87 4.68 -3.87
N VAL A 97 1.11 5.73 -4.18
CA VAL A 97 -0.34 5.68 -4.49
C VAL A 97 -0.63 6.72 -5.57
N HIS A 98 -0.81 6.31 -6.82
CA HIS A 98 -1.12 7.22 -7.94
C HIS A 98 -1.87 6.51 -9.08
N GLN A 99 -2.28 7.28 -10.10
CA GLN A 99 -2.77 6.80 -11.39
C GLN A 99 -1.63 6.74 -12.41
#